data_AF-H0EIF7-F1
#
_entry.id   AF-H0EIF7-F1
#
_cell.length_a   1.000
_cell.length_b   1.000
_cell.length_c   1.000
_cell.angle_alpha   90.00
_cell.angle_beta   90.00
_cell.angle_gamma   90.00
#
_symmetry.space_group_name_H-M   'P 1'
#
loop_
_entity.id
_entity.type
_entity.pdbx_description
1 polymer ?
#
loop_
_entity_poly.entity_id
_entity_poly.type
_entity_poly.pdbx_seq_one_letter_code
_entity_poly.pdbx_strand_id
1 'polypeptide(L)'
;MDDLSDQQIQQLLKDAEQRLRAAKGKKGSQDASSFLTQRLPTIASDKTITPYIQKTDQGARVNPSMLINPEVRKLANGIRTVEDPIMAKAKAAKTNLTPELKRDLQLLKMRSVLDPKRFYKKESSKASVPEFSQVGTIIEGPTEFFTARLTNKERKRTLVEEVLQSEKHSGRFKSKYNEIQESKTSGKKAHYKKMKAIRRGEKV
;
A
#
# COMPACT_ATOMS: atom_id res chain seq x y z
N MET A 1 -78.35 45.22 29.46
CA MET A 1 -77.63 45.29 30.74
C MET A 1 -77.99 43.99 31.42
N ASP A 2 -77.23 42.93 31.12
CA ASP A 2 -77.58 41.60 31.61
C ASP A 2 -76.96 41.46 33.01
N ASP A 3 -77.79 41.70 34.02
CA ASP A 3 -77.40 41.57 35.42
C ASP A 3 -77.15 40.09 35.74
N LEU A 4 -75.90 39.77 36.07
CA LEU A 4 -75.48 38.43 36.49
C LEU A 4 -76.25 38.03 37.75
N SER A 5 -76.80 36.81 37.79
CA SER A 5 -77.49 36.32 38.98
C SER A 5 -76.51 36.10 40.13
N ASP A 6 -76.96 36.28 41.37
CA ASP A 6 -76.11 36.11 42.57
C ASP A 6 -75.39 34.75 42.62
N GLN A 7 -76.01 33.71 42.05
CA GLN A 7 -75.41 32.38 41.93
C GLN A 7 -74.19 32.37 40.99
N GLN A 8 -74.26 33.09 39.87
CA GLN A 8 -73.14 33.22 38.94
C GLN A 8 -71.98 34.01 39.57
N ILE A 9 -72.28 35.04 40.37
CA ILE A 9 -71.27 35.82 41.09
C ILE A 9 -70.52 34.93 42.09
N GLN A 10 -71.25 34.15 42.89
CA GLN A 10 -70.64 33.23 43.86
C GLN A 10 -69.75 32.17 43.20
N GLN A 11 -70.19 31.65 42.05
CA GLN A 11 -69.43 30.66 41.32
C GLN A 11 -68.14 31.24 40.73
N LEU A 12 -68.20 32.47 40.21
CA LEU A 12 -67.02 33.21 39.73
C LEU A 12 -66.03 33.49 40.86
N LEU A 13 -66.54 33.85 42.05
CA LEU A 13 -65.70 34.12 43.22
C LEU A 13 -64.97 32.86 43.70
N LYS A 14 -65.67 31.72 43.71
CA LYS A 14 -65.11 30.42 44.10
C LYS A 14 -64.04 29.94 43.11
N ASP A 15 -64.27 30.15 41.81
CA ASP A 15 -63.29 29.82 40.77
C ASP A 15 -62.04 30.72 40.86
N ALA A 16 -62.23 32.01 41.14
CA ALA A 16 -61.14 32.94 41.40
C ALA A 16 -60.30 32.54 42.63
N GLU A 17 -60.95 32.08 43.72
CA GLU A 17 -60.26 31.59 44.91
C GLU A 17 -59.39 30.36 44.60
N GLN A 18 -59.91 29.41 43.81
CA GLN A 18 -59.16 28.22 43.41
C GLN A 18 -57.94 28.58 42.56
N ARG A 19 -58.08 29.52 41.61
CA ARG A 19 -56.96 30.04 40.80
C ARG A 19 -55.90 30.71 41.68
N LEU A 20 -56.30 31.49 42.67
CA LEU A 20 -55.37 32.12 43.61
C LEU A 20 -54.67 31.09 44.50
N ARG A 21 -55.37 30.06 44.98
CA ARG A 21 -54.77 28.95 45.74
C ARG A 21 -53.76 28.15 44.92
N ALA A 22 -54.06 27.87 43.65
CA ALA A 22 -53.14 27.21 42.73
C ALA A 22 -51.91 28.09 42.42
N ALA A 23 -52.09 29.41 42.28
CA ALA A 23 -51.00 30.36 42.05
C ALA A 23 -50.10 30.55 43.29
N LYS A 24 -50.65 30.42 44.51
CA LYS A 24 -49.90 30.58 45.77
C LYS A 24 -48.87 29.45 46.01
N GLY A 25 -48.98 28.32 45.31
CA GLY A 25 -48.00 27.22 45.34
C GLY A 25 -46.77 27.41 44.45
N LYS A 26 -46.71 28.45 43.60
CA LYS A 26 -45.58 28.73 42.71
C LYS A 26 -45.22 30.22 42.70
N LYS A 27 -44.61 30.69 43.78
CA LYS A 27 -43.75 31.88 43.79
C LYS A 27 -42.45 31.56 44.49
N GLY A 28 -41.53 30.95 43.75
CA GLY A 28 -40.11 31.17 44.01
C GLY A 28 -39.78 32.61 43.59
N SER A 29 -39.14 33.35 44.49
CA SER A 29 -38.52 34.64 44.22
C SER A 29 -37.62 34.53 42.98
N GLN A 30 -37.98 35.21 41.90
CA GLN A 30 -37.06 35.43 40.78
C GLN A 30 -36.71 36.91 40.77
N ASP A 31 -35.50 37.19 41.24
CA ASP A 31 -34.86 38.50 41.20
C ASP A 31 -34.66 38.95 39.76
N ALA A 32 -35.03 40.20 39.47
CA ALA A 32 -34.92 40.83 38.16
C ALA A 32 -33.48 40.96 37.61
N SER A 33 -32.46 40.64 38.42
CA SER A 33 -31.05 40.54 38.01
C SER A 33 -30.74 39.32 37.14
N SER A 34 -31.63 38.33 37.12
CA SER A 34 -31.44 37.07 36.37
C SER A 34 -31.69 37.19 34.86
N PHE A 35 -32.40 38.21 34.38
CA PHE A 35 -32.71 38.37 32.96
C PHE A 35 -31.59 39.02 32.14
N LEU A 36 -30.76 39.86 32.77
CA LEU A 36 -29.57 40.46 32.12
C LEU A 36 -28.40 39.49 32.04
N THR A 37 -28.29 38.55 33.00
CA THR A 37 -27.24 37.52 33.01
C THR A 37 -27.50 36.36 32.05
N GLN A 38 -28.74 36.18 31.58
CA GLN A 38 -29.11 35.14 30.62
C GLN A 38 -28.82 35.49 29.15
N ARG A 39 -28.52 36.76 28.82
CA ARG A 39 -28.28 37.22 27.44
C ARG A 39 -26.83 37.54 27.12
N LEU A 40 -25.91 37.22 28.02
CA LEU A 40 -24.48 37.31 27.76
C LEU A 40 -23.96 35.91 27.45
N PRO A 41 -23.30 35.68 26.29
CA PRO A 41 -22.65 34.40 26.03
C PRO A 41 -21.57 34.20 27.08
N THR A 42 -21.78 33.24 27.98
CA THR A 42 -20.78 32.84 28.95
C THR A 42 -19.77 31.92 28.24
N ILE A 43 -18.49 32.27 28.30
CA ILE A 43 -17.44 31.35 27.89
C ILE A 43 -17.46 30.22 28.92
N ALA A 44 -17.87 29.01 28.51
CA ALA A 44 -17.78 27.82 29.33
C ALA A 44 -16.31 27.57 29.66
N SER A 45 -15.86 28.10 30.80
CA SER A 45 -14.48 28.00 31.27
C SER A 45 -14.25 26.75 32.13
N ASP A 46 -14.92 25.65 31.80
CA ASP A 46 -14.75 24.38 32.52
C ASP A 46 -13.30 23.87 32.43
N LYS A 47 -12.54 24.37 31.45
CA LYS A 47 -11.10 24.17 31.35
C LYS A 47 -10.37 25.42 31.81
N THR A 48 -9.72 25.32 32.97
CA THR A 48 -8.79 26.35 33.43
C THR A 48 -7.69 26.56 32.40
N ILE A 49 -7.56 27.79 31.88
CA ILE A 49 -6.52 28.15 30.92
C ILE A 49 -5.18 28.03 31.66
N THR A 50 -4.39 27.01 31.32
CA THR A 50 -3.06 26.82 31.89
C THR A 50 -2.10 27.78 31.19
N PRO A 51 -1.45 28.71 31.93
CA PRO A 51 -0.54 29.65 31.31
C PRO A 51 0.71 28.91 30.80
N TYR A 52 1.16 29.29 29.61
CA TYR A 52 2.37 28.76 28.97
C TYR A 52 3.65 29.09 29.76
N ILE A 53 3.61 30.16 30.55
CA ILE A 53 4.70 30.68 31.37
C ILE A 53 4.35 30.44 32.84
N GLN A 54 5.23 29.75 33.56
CA GLN A 54 5.14 29.54 35.00
C GLN A 54 6.17 30.40 35.71
N LYS A 55 5.78 31.02 36.83
CA LYS A 55 6.71 31.76 37.68
C LYS A 55 7.46 30.74 38.55
N THR A 56 8.78 30.73 38.44
CA THR A 56 9.68 29.97 39.31
C THR A 56 10.55 30.92 40.13
N ASP A 57 11.19 30.44 41.19
CA ASP A 57 12.02 31.27 42.08
C ASP A 57 13.19 31.96 41.35
N GLN A 58 13.63 31.38 40.22
CA GLN A 58 14.67 31.92 39.35
C GLN A 58 14.13 32.78 38.19
N GLY A 59 12.84 33.16 38.23
CA GLY A 59 12.18 33.96 37.20
C GLY A 59 11.08 33.21 36.43
N ALA A 60 10.50 33.89 35.45
CA ALA A 60 9.46 33.33 34.60
C ALA A 60 10.05 32.29 33.63
N ARG A 61 9.62 31.03 33.72
CA ARG A 61 10.09 29.94 32.86
C ARG A 61 8.95 29.40 32.00
N VAL A 62 9.26 29.12 30.75
CA VAL A 62 8.31 28.54 29.80
C VAL A 62 8.21 27.03 30.00
N ASN A 63 7.01 26.47 29.94
CA ASN A 63 6.77 25.02 30.04
C ASN A 63 7.31 24.27 28.82
N PRO A 64 8.42 23.51 28.93
CA PRO A 64 9.05 22.85 27.78
C PRO A 64 8.08 21.92 27.06
N SER A 65 7.21 21.20 27.77
CA SER A 65 6.23 20.27 27.21
C SER A 65 5.22 20.89 26.24
N MET A 66 5.06 22.22 26.27
CA MET A 66 4.13 22.95 25.39
C MET A 66 4.84 23.57 24.16
N LEU A 67 6.18 23.61 24.10
CA LEU A 67 6.91 24.21 22.97
C LEU A 67 6.89 23.34 21.72
N ILE A 68 7.00 22.03 21.90
CA ILE A 68 7.25 21.07 20.81
C ILE A 68 6.34 19.88 21.04
N ASN A 69 5.67 19.44 19.97
CA ASN A 69 4.85 18.23 20.00
C ASN A 69 5.69 17.05 20.54
N PRO A 70 5.16 16.27 21.50
CA PRO A 70 5.86 15.11 22.06
C PRO A 70 6.39 14.14 20.99
N GLU A 71 5.73 14.00 19.84
CA GLU A 71 6.19 13.17 18.73
C GLU A 71 7.49 13.68 18.11
N VAL A 72 7.56 14.99 17.83
CA VAL A 72 8.76 15.63 17.27
C VAL A 72 9.91 15.57 18.27
N ARG A 73 9.64 15.75 19.57
CA ARG A 73 10.65 15.58 20.61
C ARG A 73 11.18 14.15 20.69
N LYS A 74 10.30 13.15 20.58
CA LYS A 74 10.69 11.73 20.55
C LYS A 74 11.53 11.40 19.32
N LEU A 75 11.23 11.99 18.16
CA LEU A 75 12.02 11.84 16.94
C LEU A 75 13.40 12.51 17.05
N ALA A 76 13.49 13.66 17.70
CA ALA A 76 14.75 14.39 17.88
C ALA A 76 15.66 13.77 18.94
N ASN A 77 15.09 13.33 20.07
CA ASN A 77 15.84 12.75 21.18
C ASN A 77 16.02 11.23 21.04
N GLY A 78 15.31 10.59 20.11
CA GLY A 78 15.44 9.17 19.83
C GLY A 78 16.82 8.85 19.25
N ILE A 79 17.44 7.79 19.74
CA ILE A 79 18.70 7.28 19.19
C ILE A 79 18.42 6.85 17.75
N ARG A 80 19.06 7.52 16.78
CA ARG A 80 19.02 7.10 15.38
C ARG A 80 19.80 5.78 15.26
N THR A 81 19.09 4.69 15.05
CA THR A 81 19.70 3.43 14.60
C THR A 81 20.19 3.62 13.17
N VAL A 82 21.51 3.69 12.98
CA VAL A 82 22.11 3.64 11.64
C VAL A 82 21.95 2.20 11.15
N GLU A 83 20.99 1.97 10.24
CA GLU A 83 20.83 0.64 9.62
C GLU A 83 22.05 0.36 8.73
N ASP A 84 22.68 -0.80 8.90
CA ASP A 84 23.75 -1.23 8.01
C ASP A 84 23.22 -1.33 6.56
N PRO A 85 23.97 -0.87 5.54
CA PRO A 85 23.52 -0.89 4.14
C PRO A 85 23.23 -2.31 3.62
N ILE A 86 23.80 -3.32 4.27
CA ILE A 86 23.55 -4.74 4.00
C ILE A 86 22.17 -5.17 4.53
N MET A 87 21.77 -4.70 5.71
CA MET A 87 20.43 -4.94 6.26
C MET A 87 19.34 -4.19 5.48
N ALA A 88 19.65 -2.99 4.98
CA ALA A 88 18.76 -2.27 4.07
C ALA A 88 18.53 -3.05 2.75
N LYS A 89 19.57 -3.72 2.21
CA LYS A 89 19.43 -4.67 1.09
C LYS A 89 18.68 -5.95 1.46
N ALA A 90 18.74 -6.38 2.73
CA ALA A 90 18.02 -7.54 3.25
C ALA A 90 16.49 -7.32 3.40
N LYS A 91 15.96 -6.14 3.07
CA LYS A 91 14.51 -5.94 2.87
C LYS A 91 13.98 -6.58 1.57
N ALA A 92 14.84 -7.20 0.75
CA ALA A 92 14.39 -8.04 -0.36
C ALA A 92 13.63 -9.25 0.18
N ALA A 93 12.41 -9.47 -0.31
CA ALA A 93 11.60 -10.61 0.11
C ALA A 93 12.32 -11.94 -0.21
N LYS A 94 12.14 -12.93 0.67
CA LYS A 94 12.59 -14.30 0.40
C LYS A 94 11.95 -14.80 -0.88
N THR A 95 12.74 -15.45 -1.73
CA THR A 95 12.28 -15.93 -3.03
C THR A 95 11.16 -16.98 -2.86
N ASN A 96 9.96 -16.64 -3.32
CA ASN A 96 8.87 -17.59 -3.46
C ASN A 96 8.99 -18.30 -4.82
N LEU A 97 9.39 -19.58 -4.81
CA LEU A 97 9.71 -20.31 -6.03
C LEU A 97 8.43 -20.78 -6.76
N THR A 98 7.82 -19.89 -7.53
CA THR A 98 6.75 -20.25 -8.47
C THR A 98 7.33 -20.99 -9.69
N PRO A 99 6.55 -21.84 -10.40
CA PRO A 99 7.04 -22.53 -11.58
C PRO A 99 7.40 -21.56 -12.73
N GLU A 100 6.76 -20.39 -12.79
CA GLU A 100 7.08 -19.32 -13.74
C GLU A 100 8.45 -18.70 -13.42
N LEU A 101 8.65 -18.28 -12.16
CA LEU A 101 9.91 -17.69 -11.71
C LEU A 101 11.07 -18.67 -11.85
N LYS A 102 10.84 -19.96 -11.60
CA LYS A 102 11.85 -21.00 -11.81
C LYS A 102 12.33 -21.06 -13.26
N ARG A 103 11.41 -20.92 -14.24
CA ARG A 103 11.76 -20.90 -15.67
C ARG A 103 12.51 -19.63 -16.03
N ASP A 104 12.08 -18.48 -15.53
CA ASP A 104 12.76 -17.20 -15.76
C ASP A 104 14.18 -17.20 -15.20
N LEU A 105 14.39 -17.74 -13.99
CA LEU A 105 15.72 -17.90 -13.39
C LEU A 105 16.60 -18.87 -14.16
N GLN A 106 16.03 -19.97 -14.65
CA GLN A 106 16.75 -20.91 -15.52
C GLN A 106 17.17 -20.23 -16.84
N LEU A 107 16.28 -19.41 -17.41
CA LEU A 107 16.55 -18.65 -18.62
C LEU A 107 17.68 -17.62 -18.41
N LEU A 108 17.67 -16.89 -17.28
CA LEU A 108 18.74 -15.97 -16.90
C LEU A 108 20.09 -16.67 -16.77
N LYS A 109 20.12 -17.87 -16.16
CA LYS A 109 21.34 -18.68 -16.10
C LYS A 109 21.86 -19.06 -17.49
N MET A 110 20.95 -19.33 -18.42
CA MET A 110 21.26 -19.69 -19.80
C MET A 110 21.34 -18.50 -20.76
N ARG A 111 21.42 -17.25 -20.26
CA ARG A 111 21.39 -16.03 -21.08
C ARG A 111 22.45 -15.98 -22.19
N SER A 112 23.60 -16.65 -22.00
CA SER A 112 24.66 -16.75 -23.02
C SER A 112 24.26 -17.53 -24.27
N VAL A 113 23.23 -18.37 -24.20
CA VAL A 113 22.73 -19.15 -25.33
C VAL A 113 21.67 -18.37 -26.12
N LEU A 114 21.05 -17.34 -25.51
CA LEU A 114 19.93 -16.61 -26.09
C LEU A 114 20.32 -15.68 -27.23
N ASP A 115 21.53 -15.14 -27.21
CA ASP A 115 22.07 -14.32 -28.30
C ASP A 115 23.51 -14.74 -28.58
N PRO A 116 23.84 -15.25 -29.78
CA PRO A 116 25.19 -15.67 -30.13
C PRO A 116 26.19 -14.51 -30.15
N LYS A 117 25.72 -13.26 -30.23
CA LYS A 117 26.56 -12.06 -30.26
C LYS A 117 26.80 -11.46 -28.88
N ARG A 118 26.11 -11.95 -27.83
CA ARG A 118 26.24 -11.43 -26.47
C ARG A 118 26.88 -12.47 -25.56
N PHE A 119 28.15 -12.22 -25.23
CA PHE A 119 28.89 -13.02 -24.27
C PHE A 119 28.79 -12.39 -22.89
N TYR A 120 28.24 -13.16 -21.93
CA TYR A 120 28.14 -12.73 -20.53
C TYR A 120 29.21 -13.39 -19.68
N LYS A 121 29.53 -12.77 -18.54
CA LYS A 121 30.39 -13.38 -17.54
C LYS A 121 29.79 -14.71 -17.06
N LYS A 122 30.63 -15.75 -17.01
CA LYS A 122 30.24 -17.08 -16.53
C LYS A 122 30.00 -17.04 -15.03
N GLU A 123 28.78 -17.37 -14.62
CA GLU A 123 28.43 -17.56 -13.22
C GLU A 123 28.74 -19.01 -12.82
N SER A 124 29.56 -19.19 -11.79
CA SER A 124 29.98 -20.50 -11.26
C SER A 124 29.14 -20.95 -10.06
N SER A 125 28.15 -20.16 -9.64
CA SER A 125 27.32 -20.49 -8.48
C SER A 125 26.48 -21.73 -8.78
N LYS A 126 26.57 -22.71 -7.88
CA LYS A 126 25.83 -23.98 -8.01
C LYS A 126 24.34 -23.79 -7.74
N ALA A 127 23.98 -22.80 -6.92
CA ALA A 127 22.60 -22.40 -6.68
C ALA A 127 22.05 -21.60 -7.87
N SER A 128 21.10 -22.19 -8.59
CA SER A 128 20.40 -21.52 -9.70
C SER A 128 19.31 -20.54 -9.23
N VAL A 129 18.94 -20.61 -7.96
CA VAL A 129 17.88 -19.79 -7.37
C VAL A 129 18.48 -18.99 -6.21
N PRO A 130 18.45 -17.65 -6.26
CA PRO A 130 18.90 -16.82 -5.15
C PRO A 130 17.93 -16.93 -3.97
N GLU A 131 18.44 -16.81 -2.74
CA GLU A 131 17.62 -16.89 -1.52
C GLU A 131 16.62 -15.73 -1.42
N PHE A 132 17.01 -14.55 -1.90
CA PHE A 132 16.19 -13.35 -1.96
C PHE A 132 16.08 -12.88 -3.41
N SER A 133 14.86 -12.58 -3.85
CA SER A 133 14.62 -12.04 -5.19
C SER A 133 13.30 -11.29 -5.25
N GLN A 134 13.22 -10.37 -6.22
CA GLN A 134 12.02 -9.63 -6.53
C GLN A 134 11.89 -9.53 -8.05
N VAL A 135 10.67 -9.70 -8.54
CA VAL A 135 10.33 -9.46 -9.95
C VAL A 135 9.82 -8.04 -10.07
N GLY A 136 10.36 -7.30 -11.04
CA GLY A 136 9.96 -5.91 -11.32
C GLY A 136 9.84 -5.67 -12.81
N THR A 137 9.14 -4.60 -13.18
CA THR A 137 8.98 -4.14 -14.56
C THR A 137 9.69 -2.80 -14.72
N ILE A 138 10.39 -2.64 -15.84
CA ILE A 138 11.09 -1.39 -16.14
C ILE A 138 10.06 -0.31 -16.47
N ILE A 139 10.14 0.84 -15.77
CA ILE A 139 9.39 2.05 -16.11
C ILE A 139 10.28 2.88 -17.04
N GLU A 140 9.88 2.97 -18.31
CA GLU A 140 10.63 3.68 -19.34
C GLU A 140 10.70 5.18 -19.06
N GLY A 141 11.82 5.82 -19.41
CA GLY A 141 12.03 7.25 -19.20
C GLY A 141 11.12 8.12 -20.08
N PRO A 142 10.85 9.37 -19.67
CA PRO A 142 9.99 10.29 -20.43
C PRO A 142 10.59 10.75 -21.76
N THR A 143 11.86 10.46 -22.04
CA THR A 143 12.56 10.86 -23.27
C THR A 143 12.67 9.74 -24.32
N GLU A 144 12.34 8.50 -23.96
CA GLU A 144 12.63 7.32 -24.78
C GLU A 144 11.36 6.73 -25.43
N PHE A 145 10.69 7.53 -26.26
CA PHE A 145 9.39 7.14 -26.84
C PHE A 145 9.46 6.11 -27.97
N PHE A 146 10.45 6.18 -28.85
CA PHE A 146 10.44 5.46 -30.13
C PHE A 146 11.32 4.21 -30.17
N THR A 147 12.36 4.12 -29.36
CA THR A 147 13.39 3.06 -29.47
C THR A 147 13.42 2.10 -28.29
N ALA A 148 13.38 2.61 -27.06
CA ALA A 148 13.48 1.77 -25.86
C ALA A 148 12.13 1.26 -25.35
N ARG A 149 11.03 1.93 -25.74
CA ARG A 149 9.67 1.59 -25.28
C ARG A 149 9.09 0.41 -26.04
N LEU A 150 8.59 -0.57 -25.29
CA LEU A 150 7.83 -1.69 -25.85
C LEU A 150 6.37 -1.30 -26.07
N THR A 151 5.79 -1.75 -27.18
CA THR A 151 4.34 -1.59 -27.41
C THR A 151 3.54 -2.50 -26.46
N ASN A 152 2.27 -2.16 -26.23
CA ASN A 152 1.40 -2.98 -25.35
C ASN A 152 1.26 -4.44 -25.81
N LYS A 153 1.48 -4.75 -27.09
CA LYS A 153 1.42 -6.12 -27.62
C LYS A 153 2.68 -6.92 -27.32
N GLU A 154 3.82 -6.24 -27.25
CA GLU A 154 5.14 -6.83 -26.96
C GLU A 154 5.39 -6.98 -25.47
N ARG A 155 4.73 -6.16 -24.64
CA ARG A 155 4.79 -6.30 -23.18
C ARG A 155 4.14 -7.62 -22.73
N LYS A 156 4.92 -8.44 -22.04
CA LYS A 156 4.51 -9.76 -21.50
C LYS A 156 4.64 -9.82 -20.00
N ARG A 157 4.03 -10.86 -19.41
CA ARG A 157 4.02 -11.05 -17.95
C ARG A 157 5.33 -11.65 -17.44
N THR A 158 5.98 -12.48 -18.24
CA THR A 158 7.20 -13.23 -17.87
C THR A 158 8.30 -13.03 -18.90
N LEU A 159 9.55 -13.21 -18.46
CA LEU A 159 10.72 -13.08 -19.34
C LEU A 159 10.74 -14.17 -20.43
N VAL A 160 10.34 -15.40 -20.05
CA VAL A 160 10.25 -16.52 -21.00
C VAL A 160 9.27 -16.24 -22.12
N GLU A 161 8.12 -15.62 -21.83
CA GLU A 161 7.11 -15.31 -22.84
C GLU A 161 7.61 -14.27 -23.85
N GLU A 162 8.37 -13.27 -23.39
CA GLU A 162 9.01 -12.28 -24.25
C GLU A 162 10.03 -12.93 -25.18
N VAL A 163 10.90 -13.79 -24.65
CA VAL A 163 11.87 -14.55 -25.45
C VAL A 163 11.19 -15.44 -26.48
N LEU A 164 10.07 -16.07 -26.13
CA LEU A 164 9.31 -16.91 -27.05
C LEU A 164 8.67 -16.06 -28.17
N GLN A 165 8.19 -14.85 -27.87
CA GLN A 165 7.72 -13.94 -28.90
C GLN A 165 8.85 -13.50 -29.85
N SER A 166 10.04 -13.20 -29.32
CA SER A 166 11.21 -12.90 -30.14
C SER A 166 11.63 -14.08 -31.02
N GLU A 167 11.54 -15.32 -30.50
CA GLU A 167 11.85 -16.53 -31.25
C GLU A 167 10.92 -16.75 -32.45
N LYS A 168 9.63 -16.42 -32.33
CA LYS A 168 8.70 -16.48 -33.47
C LYS A 168 9.15 -15.65 -34.67
N HIS A 169 9.90 -14.56 -34.43
CA HIS A 169 10.46 -13.72 -35.48
C HIS A 169 11.85 -14.20 -35.92
N SER A 170 12.68 -14.68 -34.99
CA SER A 170 14.05 -15.09 -35.28
C SER A 170 14.16 -16.50 -35.90
N GLY A 171 13.32 -17.45 -35.49
CA GLY A 171 13.36 -18.87 -35.91
C GLY A 171 14.64 -19.63 -35.51
N ARG A 172 15.61 -18.96 -34.88
CA ARG A 172 16.97 -19.49 -34.68
C ARG A 172 17.00 -20.69 -33.74
N PHE A 173 16.25 -20.66 -32.64
CA PHE A 173 16.26 -21.77 -31.68
C PHE A 173 15.74 -23.05 -32.32
N LYS A 174 14.67 -22.98 -33.12
CA LYS A 174 14.18 -24.12 -33.90
C LYS A 174 15.23 -24.66 -34.87
N SER A 175 15.84 -23.79 -35.68
CA SER A 175 16.88 -24.22 -36.64
C SER A 175 18.08 -24.85 -35.94
N LYS A 176 18.59 -24.23 -34.87
CA LYS A 176 19.75 -24.75 -34.13
C LYS A 176 19.41 -26.04 -33.36
N TYR A 177 18.20 -26.14 -32.83
CA TYR A 177 17.71 -27.36 -32.21
C TYR A 177 17.72 -28.51 -33.20
N ASN A 178 17.18 -28.31 -34.41
CA ASN A 178 17.14 -29.34 -35.45
C ASN A 178 18.55 -29.78 -35.88
N GLU A 179 19.46 -28.83 -36.08
CA GLU A 179 20.87 -29.13 -36.39
C GLU A 179 21.52 -29.99 -35.29
N ILE A 180 21.30 -29.62 -34.02
CA ILE A 180 21.80 -30.39 -32.88
C ILE A 180 21.15 -31.77 -32.81
N GLN A 181 19.84 -31.88 -33.09
CA GLN A 181 19.16 -33.17 -33.10
C GLN A 181 19.67 -34.07 -34.22
N GLU A 182 19.86 -33.55 -35.43
CA GLU A 182 20.44 -34.28 -36.55
C GLU A 182 21.84 -34.79 -36.23
N SER A 183 22.71 -33.89 -35.73
CA SER A 183 24.05 -34.26 -35.26
C SER A 183 24.01 -35.35 -34.17
N LYS A 184 23.10 -35.21 -33.19
CA LYS A 184 22.94 -36.18 -32.09
C LYS A 184 22.28 -37.48 -32.50
N THR A 185 21.51 -37.53 -33.58
CA THR A 185 20.84 -38.75 -34.07
C THR A 185 21.60 -39.45 -35.18
N SER A 186 22.54 -38.76 -35.83
CA SER A 186 23.48 -39.34 -36.77
C SER A 186 24.19 -40.57 -36.19
N GLY A 187 24.30 -41.63 -36.99
CA GLY A 187 24.96 -42.88 -36.61
C GLY A 187 24.25 -43.74 -35.56
N LYS A 188 23.11 -43.30 -34.99
CA LYS A 188 22.39 -44.07 -33.96
C LYS A 188 21.50 -45.18 -34.56
N LYS A 189 20.54 -45.64 -33.76
CA LYS A 189 19.62 -46.74 -34.10
C LYS A 189 18.90 -46.57 -35.44
N ALA A 190 18.49 -45.34 -35.80
CA ALA A 190 17.81 -45.09 -37.07
C ALA A 190 18.72 -45.41 -38.27
N HIS A 191 19.98 -44.95 -38.21
CA HIS A 191 21.00 -45.27 -39.22
C HIS A 191 21.25 -46.78 -39.31
N TYR A 192 21.43 -47.45 -38.17
CA TYR A 192 21.62 -48.91 -38.12
C TYR A 192 20.44 -49.69 -38.72
N LYS A 193 19.21 -49.30 -38.40
CA LYS A 193 17.99 -49.91 -38.97
C LYS A 193 17.93 -49.71 -40.49
N LYS A 194 18.26 -48.51 -40.98
CA LYS A 194 18.33 -48.22 -42.42
C LYS A 194 19.36 -49.11 -43.12
N MET A 195 20.56 -49.27 -42.56
CA MET A 195 21.59 -50.17 -43.10
C MET A 195 21.13 -51.64 -43.11
N LYS A 196 20.42 -52.08 -42.08
CA LYS A 196 19.83 -53.43 -42.04
C LYS A 196 18.75 -53.64 -43.10
N ALA A 197 17.86 -52.66 -43.29
CA ALA A 197 16.82 -52.73 -44.33
C ALA A 197 17.43 -52.84 -45.73
N ILE A 198 18.45 -52.01 -46.03
CA ILE A 198 19.22 -52.09 -47.27
C ILE A 198 19.85 -53.47 -47.45
N ARG A 199 20.47 -54.04 -46.40
CA ARG A 199 21.05 -55.38 -46.46
C ARG A 199 20.02 -56.48 -46.71
N ARG A 200 18.79 -56.30 -46.23
CA ARG A 200 17.68 -57.24 -46.47
C ARG A 200 17.00 -57.05 -47.83
N GLY A 201 17.42 -56.06 -48.63
CA GLY A 201 16.81 -55.75 -49.92
C GLY A 201 15.43 -55.10 -49.81
N GLU A 202 15.03 -54.65 -48.61
CA GLU A 202 13.82 -53.86 -48.42
C GLU A 202 14.07 -52.49 -49.08
N LYS A 203 13.24 -52.11 -50.07
CA LYS A 203 13.32 -50.77 -50.67
C LYS A 203 13.13 -49.73 -49.57
N VAL A 204 14.14 -48.88 -49.42
CA VAL A 204 14.21 -47.75 -48.47
C VAL A 204 13.17 -46.70 -48.84
#